data_AF-W5YUR8-F1
#
_entry.id   AF-W5YUR8-F1
#
_cell.length_a   1.000
_cell.length_b   1.000
_cell.length_c   1.000
_cell.angle_alpha   90.00
_cell.angle_beta   90.00
_cell.angle_gamma   90.00
#
_symmetry.space_group_name_H-M   'P 1'
#
loop_
_entity.id
_entity.type
_entity.pdbx_description
1 polymer ?
#
loop_
_entity_poly.entity_id
_entity_poly.type
_entity_poly.pdbx_seq_one_letter_code
_entity_poly.pdbx_strand_id
1 'polypeptide(L)'
;MFDGKGESLSVRLQRAGHILGSAYVECEAESDGEFERIVFSGDLGAPHAPLLPEPRPPERADRVVIESTYGDKDHESREERRYRLKAVLRHALEDGGTVLVPAFSIGRTQELMYEIESLIHEFGSDDVAPDLPWRDLEIVVDSPLAATFTRIYRDLKPSGTLKPPNWSVRAGTRSRSNNLR
;
A
#
# COMPACT_ATOMS: atom_id res chain seq x y z
N MET A 1 -33.03 10.15 5.97
CA MET A 1 -33.46 11.55 5.81
C MET A 1 -33.68 12.06 7.21
N PHE A 2 -32.79 12.92 7.73
CA PHE A 2 -32.96 13.51 9.06
C PHE A 2 -34.08 14.55 8.96
N ASP A 3 -35.16 14.38 9.72
CA ASP A 3 -36.35 15.25 9.75
C ASP A 3 -36.48 15.98 11.10
N GLY A 4 -35.35 16.19 11.79
CA GLY A 4 -35.29 16.96 13.04
C GLY A 4 -35.11 18.44 12.72
N LYS A 5 -36.16 19.25 12.86
CA LYS A 5 -36.03 20.71 12.78
C LYS A 5 -35.02 21.18 13.84
N GLY A 6 -33.84 21.62 13.41
CA GLY A 6 -32.76 22.10 14.29
C GLY A 6 -31.57 21.15 14.41
N GLU A 7 -31.60 20.00 13.74
CA GLU A 7 -30.47 19.07 13.70
C GLU A 7 -29.87 19.04 12.30
N SER A 8 -28.54 19.13 12.21
CA SER A 8 -27.83 19.01 10.94
C SER A 8 -26.59 18.13 11.07
N LEU A 9 -26.25 17.43 9.99
CA LEU A 9 -25.03 16.63 9.92
C LEU A 9 -24.35 16.87 8.57
N SER A 10 -23.18 17.49 8.61
CA SER A 10 -22.29 17.65 7.47
C SER A 10 -21.14 16.64 7.56
N VAL A 11 -20.80 16.04 6.43
CA VAL A 11 -19.75 15.01 6.34
C VAL A 11 -18.72 15.42 5.30
N ARG A 12 -17.45 15.40 5.70
CA ARG A 12 -16.32 15.65 4.81
C ARG A 12 -15.35 14.47 4.84
N LEU A 13 -15.03 13.96 3.65
CA LEU A 13 -14.04 12.89 3.47
C LEU A 13 -12.67 13.48 3.16
N GLN A 14 -11.66 12.99 3.86
CA GLN A 14 -10.27 13.44 3.75
C GLN A 14 -9.36 12.23 3.56
N ARG A 15 -8.22 12.39 2.89
CA ARG A 15 -7.34 11.25 2.56
C ARG A 15 -6.69 10.68 3.83
N ALA A 16 -6.89 9.39 4.09
CA ALA A 16 -6.27 8.68 5.21
C ALA A 16 -4.89 8.09 4.87
N GLY A 17 -4.59 7.86 3.58
CA GLY A 17 -3.27 7.42 3.14
C GLY A 17 -2.94 5.95 3.40
N HIS A 18 -3.88 5.14 3.91
CA HIS A 18 -3.67 3.71 4.22
C HIS A 18 -3.66 2.83 2.97
N ILE A 19 -4.69 2.95 2.14
CA ILE A 19 -4.78 2.35 0.81
C ILE A 19 -5.37 3.35 -0.17
N LEU A 20 -5.31 3.06 -1.46
CA LEU A 20 -5.92 3.90 -2.47
C LEU A 20 -7.43 4.07 -2.21
N GLY A 21 -7.88 5.32 -2.12
CA GLY A 21 -9.28 5.65 -1.84
C GLY A 21 -9.65 5.64 -0.34
N SER A 22 -8.73 5.29 0.55
CA SER A 22 -8.97 5.39 2.00
C SER A 22 -9.20 6.83 2.44
N ALA A 23 -10.13 7.01 3.37
CA ALA A 23 -10.49 8.31 3.91
C ALA A 23 -10.77 8.26 5.41
N TYR A 24 -10.39 9.33 6.11
CA TYR A 24 -10.95 9.64 7.42
C TYR A 24 -12.15 10.56 7.23
N VAL A 25 -13.06 10.52 8.19
CA VAL A 25 -14.36 11.17 8.11
C VAL A 25 -14.43 12.26 9.16
N GLU A 26 -14.66 13.50 8.73
CA GLU A 26 -15.03 14.61 9.60
C GLU A 26 -16.55 14.74 9.59
N CYS A 27 -17.18 14.60 10.75
CA CYS A 27 -18.61 14.81 10.96
C CYS A 27 -18.81 16.09 11.76
N GLU A 28 -19.50 17.06 11.18
CA GLU A 28 -19.99 18.25 11.89
C GLU A 28 -21.47 18.04 12.20
N ALA A 29 -21.77 17.82 13.47
CA ALA A 29 -23.13 17.66 13.96
C ALA A 29 -23.57 18.96 14.64
N GLU A 30 -24.80 19.37 14.36
CA GLU A 30 -25.50 20.43 15.05
C GLU A 30 -26.75 19.84 15.71
N SER A 31 -26.93 20.10 16.99
CA SER A 31 -28.13 19.73 17.75
C SER A 31 -28.37 20.76 18.83
N ASP A 32 -29.62 21.22 18.98
CA ASP A 32 -30.02 22.24 19.97
C ASP A 32 -29.17 23.54 19.94
N GLY A 33 -28.61 23.89 18.77
CA GLY A 33 -27.75 25.08 18.59
C GLY A 33 -26.29 24.90 19.02
N GLU A 34 -25.90 23.71 19.46
CA GLU A 34 -24.50 23.35 19.74
C GLU A 34 -23.87 22.65 18.53
N PHE A 35 -22.61 23.00 18.24
CA PHE A 35 -21.82 22.38 17.18
C PHE A 35 -20.79 21.45 17.79
N GLU A 36 -20.74 20.23 17.28
CA GLU A 36 -19.73 19.25 17.64
C GLU A 36 -19.06 18.68 16.39
N ARG A 37 -17.73 18.69 16.37
CA ARG A 37 -16.95 18.02 15.34
C ARG A 37 -16.38 16.70 15.85
N ILE A 38 -16.81 15.60 15.24
CA ILE A 38 -16.36 14.25 15.53
C ILE A 38 -15.55 13.73 14.34
N VAL A 39 -14.33 13.27 14.59
CA VAL A 39 -13.46 12.70 13.55
C VAL A 39 -13.31 11.20 13.74
N PHE A 40 -13.57 10.44 12.69
CA PHE A 40 -13.33 9.00 12.63
C PHE A 40 -12.13 8.74 11.72
N SER A 41 -11.05 8.20 12.26
CA SER A 41 -9.80 8.01 11.51
C SER A 41 -9.92 6.98 10.39
N GLY A 42 -10.72 5.93 10.59
CA GLY A 42 -10.52 4.67 9.86
C GLY A 42 -9.13 4.12 10.12
N ASP A 43 -8.57 3.41 9.15
CA ASP A 43 -7.16 3.00 9.16
C ASP A 43 -6.31 4.13 8.55
N LEU A 44 -5.28 4.55 9.26
CA LEU A 44 -4.36 5.61 8.85
C LEU A 44 -3.15 5.01 8.12
N GLY A 45 -2.70 5.74 7.11
CA GLY A 45 -1.46 5.45 6.42
C GLY A 45 -0.25 5.85 7.26
N ALA A 46 0.83 5.08 7.12
CA ALA A 46 2.10 5.47 7.70
C ALA A 46 2.64 6.75 7.03
N PRO A 47 3.23 7.68 7.79
CA PRO A 47 4.03 8.76 7.23
C PRO A 47 5.11 8.19 6.29
N HIS A 48 5.41 8.86 5.19
CA HIS A 48 6.41 8.44 4.20
C HIS A 48 6.08 7.16 3.40
N ALA A 49 4.81 6.72 3.36
CA ALA A 49 4.39 5.64 2.46
C ALA A 49 4.74 6.00 1.00
N PRO A 50 5.42 5.13 0.24
CA PRO A 50 6.00 5.49 -1.05
C PRO A 50 5.00 5.71 -2.19
N LEU A 51 3.73 5.33 -1.97
CA LEU A 51 2.71 5.24 -3.02
C LEU A 51 1.54 6.20 -2.82
N LEU A 52 1.33 6.68 -1.60
CA LEU A 52 0.18 7.51 -1.25
C LEU A 52 0.65 8.79 -0.56
N PRO A 53 -0.06 9.92 -0.77
CA PRO A 53 0.19 11.13 -0.01
C PRO A 53 0.01 10.87 1.49
N GLU A 54 0.85 11.52 2.29
CA GLU A 54 0.74 11.47 3.74
C GLU A 54 -0.63 12.01 4.20
N PRO A 55 -1.27 11.36 5.19
CA PRO A 55 -2.49 11.89 5.78
C PRO A 55 -2.24 13.27 6.37
N ARG A 56 -3.11 14.22 6.04
CA ARG A 56 -3.11 15.55 6.68
C ARG A 56 -4.06 15.51 7.88
N PRO A 57 -3.62 15.97 9.07
CA PRO A 57 -4.49 16.01 10.24
C PRO A 57 -5.65 16.99 10.01
N PRO A 58 -6.82 16.76 10.66
CA PRO A 58 -7.91 17.72 10.63
C PRO A 58 -7.51 19.02 11.35
N GLU A 59 -8.08 20.15 10.93
CA GLU A 59 -7.81 21.47 11.55
C GLU A 59 -8.26 21.53 13.02
N ARG A 60 -9.33 20.82 13.35
CA ARG A 60 -9.91 20.69 14.71
C ARG A 60 -10.72 19.41 14.79
N ALA A 61 -10.84 18.87 16.00
CA ALA A 61 -11.84 17.87 16.39
C ALA A 61 -12.18 18.07 17.88
N ASP A 62 -13.45 17.95 18.24
CA ASP A 62 -13.88 17.95 19.64
C ASP A 62 -13.85 16.53 20.21
N ARG A 63 -14.15 15.53 19.37
CA ARG A 63 -13.95 14.11 19.66
C ARG A 63 -13.24 13.41 18.50
N VAL A 64 -12.37 12.46 18.85
CA VAL A 64 -11.66 11.63 17.88
C VAL A 64 -11.88 10.16 18.21
N VAL A 65 -12.35 9.40 17.23
CA VAL A 65 -12.38 7.95 17.24
C VAL A 65 -11.23 7.48 16.36
N ILE A 66 -10.17 6.97 16.99
CA ILE A 66 -8.93 6.59 16.32
C ILE A 66 -8.71 5.08 16.37
N GLU A 67 -8.14 4.52 15.30
CA GLU A 67 -7.66 3.15 15.29
C GLU A 67 -6.51 2.92 16.30
N SER A 68 -6.24 1.65 16.61
CA SER A 68 -5.20 1.26 17.57
C SER A 68 -4.37 0.05 17.09
N THR A 69 -4.33 -0.20 15.78
CA THR A 69 -3.70 -1.39 15.18
C THR A 69 -2.25 -1.63 15.62
N TYR A 70 -1.48 -0.56 15.85
CA TYR A 70 -0.09 -0.60 16.34
C TYR A 70 0.13 0.27 17.59
N GLY A 71 -0.90 0.47 18.42
CA GLY A 71 -0.82 1.37 19.57
C GLY A 71 0.23 1.01 20.63
N ASP A 72 0.82 -0.20 20.54
CA ASP A 72 1.80 -0.76 21.48
C ASP A 72 3.19 -1.01 20.87
N LYS A 73 3.44 -0.61 19.60
CA LYS A 73 4.66 -0.99 18.86
C LYS A 73 5.35 0.18 18.18
N ASP A 74 6.65 0.28 18.43
CA ASP A 74 7.53 1.13 17.63
C ASP A 74 7.78 0.50 16.27
N HIS A 75 7.74 1.33 15.23
CA HIS A 75 7.98 0.89 13.86
C HIS A 75 9.49 0.84 13.60
N GLU A 76 9.96 -0.32 13.12
CA GLU A 76 11.33 -0.48 12.62
C GLU A 76 11.59 0.51 11.48
N SER A 77 12.84 0.96 11.34
CA SER A 77 13.18 1.89 10.28
C SER A 77 12.95 1.23 8.91
N ARG A 78 12.58 2.06 7.93
CA ARG A 78 12.37 1.60 6.56
C ARG A 78 13.63 0.92 6.00
N GLU A 79 14.80 1.43 6.38
CA GLU A 79 16.10 0.88 5.99
C GLU A 79 16.31 -0.54 6.54
N GLU A 80 16.08 -0.75 7.83
CA GLU A 80 16.20 -2.08 8.46
C GLU A 80 15.26 -3.10 7.82
N ARG A 81 14.01 -2.71 7.54
CA ARG A 81 13.04 -3.58 6.85
C ARG A 81 13.52 -3.96 5.46
N ARG A 82 14.11 -3.01 4.72
CA ARG A 82 14.64 -3.24 3.37
C ARG A 82 15.84 -4.20 3.38
N TYR A 83 16.79 -4.01 4.30
CA TYR A 83 17.93 -4.93 4.44
C TYR A 83 17.52 -6.32 4.93
N ARG A 84 16.49 -6.42 5.77
CA ARG A 84 15.90 -7.71 6.16
C ARG A 84 15.29 -8.43 4.96
N LEU A 85 14.53 -7.73 4.13
CA LEU A 85 14.00 -8.29 2.88
C LEU A 85 15.15 -8.78 1.98
N LYS A 86 16.22 -7.99 1.83
CA LYS A 86 17.42 -8.39 1.08
C LYS A 86 17.99 -9.71 1.63
N ALA A 87 18.17 -9.82 2.95
CA ALA A 87 18.72 -11.01 3.59
C ALA A 87 17.84 -12.25 3.34
N VAL A 88 16.51 -12.10 3.48
CA VAL A 88 15.55 -13.18 3.21
C VAL A 88 15.63 -13.63 1.74
N LEU A 89 15.69 -12.70 0.79
CA LEU A 89 15.80 -13.02 -0.63
C LEU A 89 17.11 -13.77 -0.94
N ARG A 90 18.25 -13.29 -0.43
CA ARG A 90 19.54 -13.97 -0.63
C ARG A 90 19.52 -15.40 -0.08
N HIS A 91 19.07 -15.55 1.15
CA HIS A 91 19.04 -16.86 1.81
C HIS A 91 18.15 -17.87 1.07
N ALA A 92 16.95 -17.45 0.65
CA ALA A 92 16.02 -18.36 -0.02
C ALA A 92 16.43 -18.72 -1.45
N LEU A 93 17.20 -17.85 -2.12
CA LEU A 93 17.67 -18.05 -3.49
C LEU A 93 19.04 -18.72 -3.57
N GLU A 94 19.77 -18.83 -2.45
CA GLU A 94 21.14 -19.38 -2.39
C GLU A 94 21.26 -20.78 -3.01
N ASP A 95 20.26 -21.65 -2.77
CA ASP A 95 20.20 -23.01 -3.32
C ASP A 95 19.22 -23.14 -4.51
N GLY A 96 18.94 -22.03 -5.22
CA GLY A 96 18.01 -22.01 -6.36
C GLY A 96 16.54 -22.15 -5.98
N GLY A 97 16.17 -21.81 -4.74
CA GLY A 97 14.81 -21.86 -4.23
C GLY A 97 13.87 -20.80 -4.81
N THR A 98 12.63 -20.75 -4.31
CA THR A 98 11.64 -19.73 -4.67
C THR A 98 11.07 -19.10 -3.41
N VAL A 99 10.86 -17.78 -3.45
CA VAL A 99 10.17 -17.05 -2.38
C VAL A 99 8.71 -16.84 -2.75
N LEU A 100 7.80 -17.41 -1.95
CA LEU A 100 6.37 -17.17 -2.07
C LEU A 100 5.92 -16.16 -1.01
N VAL A 101 5.38 -15.01 -1.44
CA VAL A 101 4.89 -13.98 -0.53
C VAL A 101 3.37 -13.82 -0.66
N PRO A 102 2.58 -14.26 0.34
CA PRO A 102 1.17 -13.95 0.38
C PRO A 102 0.99 -12.47 0.73
N ALA A 103 0.29 -11.73 -0.13
CA ALA A 103 0.01 -10.31 0.09
C ALA A 103 -1.35 -9.91 -0.48
N PHE A 104 -1.99 -8.93 0.16
CA PHE A 104 -3.18 -8.31 -0.40
C PHE A 104 -2.83 -7.58 -1.70
N SER A 105 -3.66 -7.76 -2.73
CA SER A 105 -3.45 -7.22 -4.07
C SER A 105 -3.52 -5.69 -4.17
N ILE A 106 -3.88 -5.01 -3.07
CA ILE A 106 -3.92 -3.55 -2.94
C ILE A 106 -3.11 -3.11 -1.72
N GLY A 107 -2.26 -2.10 -1.88
CA GLY A 107 -1.36 -1.60 -0.84
C GLY A 107 -0.10 -2.46 -0.71
N ARG A 108 -0.19 -3.60 -0.01
CA ARG A 108 0.98 -4.40 0.40
C ARG A 108 1.76 -5.01 -0.76
N THR A 109 1.11 -5.52 -1.80
CA THR A 109 1.81 -5.98 -3.00
C THR A 109 2.63 -4.84 -3.63
N GLN A 110 2.06 -3.64 -3.76
CA GLN A 110 2.74 -2.52 -4.39
C GLN A 110 3.90 -1.99 -3.53
N GLU A 111 3.76 -1.95 -2.21
CA GLU A 111 4.85 -1.61 -1.29
C GLU A 111 6.02 -2.58 -1.43
N LEU A 112 5.75 -3.89 -1.44
CA LEU A 112 6.79 -4.91 -1.58
C LEU A 112 7.53 -4.79 -2.91
N MET A 113 6.79 -4.60 -4.01
CA MET A 113 7.40 -4.42 -5.33
C MET A 113 8.32 -3.20 -5.37
N TYR A 114 7.93 -2.10 -4.72
CA TYR A 114 8.75 -0.89 -4.64
C TYR A 114 10.04 -1.11 -3.83
N GLU A 115 9.98 -1.86 -2.73
CA GLU A 115 11.16 -2.19 -1.94
C GLU A 115 12.12 -3.11 -2.73
N ILE A 116 11.60 -4.11 -3.45
CA ILE A 116 12.43 -4.99 -4.29
C ILE A 116 13.06 -4.19 -5.44
N GLU A 117 12.31 -3.31 -6.11
CA GLU A 117 12.88 -2.44 -7.14
C GLU A 117 13.98 -1.53 -6.58
N SER A 118 13.80 -1.00 -5.37
CA SER A 118 14.81 -0.19 -4.69
C SER A 118 16.09 -1.00 -4.42
N LEU A 119 15.96 -2.29 -4.04
CA LEU A 119 17.10 -3.20 -3.89
C LEU A 119 17.79 -3.50 -5.21
N ILE A 120 17.03 -3.75 -6.29
CA ILE A 120 17.59 -3.99 -7.63
C ILE A 120 18.32 -2.74 -8.14
N HIS A 121 17.78 -1.55 -7.86
CA HIS A 121 18.40 -0.29 -8.25
C HIS A 121 19.77 -0.10 -7.56
N GLU A 122 19.84 -0.40 -6.27
CA GLU A 122 21.04 -0.21 -5.46
C GLU A 122 22.09 -1.31 -5.66
N PHE A 123 21.67 -2.57 -5.73
CA PHE A 123 22.55 -3.74 -5.79
C PHE A 123 22.57 -4.42 -7.16
N GLY A 124 22.08 -3.76 -8.21
CA GLY A 124 21.91 -4.36 -9.53
C GLY A 124 23.19 -4.87 -10.21
N SER A 125 24.36 -4.46 -9.73
CA SER A 125 25.67 -4.95 -10.19
C SER A 125 26.17 -6.16 -9.41
N ASP A 126 25.53 -6.49 -8.29
CA ASP A 126 25.84 -7.62 -7.45
C ASP A 126 24.90 -8.80 -7.77
N ASP A 127 25.30 -9.97 -7.28
CA ASP A 127 24.47 -11.16 -7.31
C ASP A 127 23.59 -11.23 -6.06
N VAL A 128 22.30 -11.57 -6.28
CA VAL A 128 21.39 -11.93 -5.20
C VAL A 128 21.65 -13.37 -4.71
N ALA A 129 22.04 -14.26 -5.62
CA ALA A 129 22.41 -15.66 -5.37
C ALA A 129 23.47 -16.11 -6.40
N PRO A 130 24.16 -17.24 -6.22
CA PRO A 130 25.19 -17.70 -7.16
C PRO A 130 24.70 -17.70 -8.61
N ASP A 131 25.44 -17.04 -9.49
CA ASP A 131 25.13 -16.88 -10.92
C ASP A 131 23.76 -16.23 -11.22
N LEU A 132 23.19 -15.51 -10.25
CA LEU A 132 21.93 -14.77 -10.38
C LEU A 132 22.10 -13.30 -9.96
N PRO A 133 22.33 -12.39 -10.93
CA PRO A 133 22.36 -10.96 -10.70
C PRO A 133 21.02 -10.43 -10.18
N TRP A 134 21.05 -9.39 -9.34
CA TRP A 134 19.81 -8.71 -8.89
C TRP A 134 18.94 -8.24 -10.06
N ARG A 135 19.54 -7.83 -11.18
CA ARG A 135 18.83 -7.36 -12.38
C ARG A 135 18.05 -8.44 -13.11
N ASP A 136 18.44 -9.70 -12.93
CA ASP A 136 17.86 -10.85 -13.60
C ASP A 136 16.87 -11.60 -12.71
N LEU A 137 16.63 -11.10 -11.48
CA LEU A 137 15.65 -11.66 -10.55
C LEU A 137 14.24 -11.64 -11.16
N GLU A 138 13.68 -12.83 -11.40
CA GLU A 138 12.30 -12.96 -11.87
C GLU A 138 11.30 -12.70 -10.72
N ILE A 139 10.40 -11.74 -10.94
CA ILE A 139 9.32 -11.42 -10.00
C ILE A 139 7.98 -11.62 -10.71
N VAL A 140 7.17 -12.54 -10.19
CA VAL A 140 5.84 -12.85 -10.73
C VAL A 140 4.77 -12.38 -9.76
N VAL A 141 3.86 -11.53 -10.23
CA VAL A 141 2.66 -11.11 -9.49
C VAL A 141 1.44 -11.76 -10.11
N ASP A 142 0.92 -12.82 -9.47
CA ASP A 142 -0.27 -13.54 -9.92
C ASP A 142 -1.54 -12.94 -9.31
N SER A 143 -1.90 -11.74 -9.77
CA SER A 143 -3.17 -11.10 -9.40
C SER A 143 -3.65 -10.12 -10.48
N PRO A 144 -4.77 -10.42 -11.16
CA PRO A 144 -5.41 -9.48 -12.08
C PRO A 144 -5.79 -8.15 -11.41
N LEU A 145 -6.11 -8.22 -10.11
CA LEU A 145 -6.46 -7.05 -9.31
C LEU A 145 -5.23 -6.17 -9.04
N ALA A 146 -4.11 -6.79 -8.67
CA ALA A 146 -2.84 -6.06 -8.46
C ALA A 146 -2.40 -5.37 -9.76
N ALA A 147 -2.52 -6.05 -10.90
CA ALA A 147 -2.23 -5.48 -12.22
C ALA A 147 -3.07 -4.23 -12.52
N THR A 148 -4.35 -4.28 -12.17
CA THR A 148 -5.28 -3.17 -12.37
C THR A 148 -4.95 -2.00 -11.45
N PHE A 149 -4.73 -2.26 -10.16
CA PHE A 149 -4.34 -1.21 -9.22
C PHE A 149 -3.00 -0.57 -9.56
N THR A 150 -2.00 -1.33 -9.99
CA THR A 150 -0.72 -0.72 -10.36
C THR A 150 -0.85 0.24 -11.56
N ARG A 151 -1.78 -0.01 -12.49
CA ARG A 151 -2.13 0.95 -13.54
C ARG A 151 -2.78 2.21 -12.96
N ILE A 152 -3.77 2.05 -12.08
CA ILE A 152 -4.45 3.18 -11.44
C ILE A 152 -3.46 4.03 -10.63
N TYR A 153 -2.54 3.40 -9.88
CA TYR A 153 -1.48 4.11 -9.16
C TYR A 153 -0.59 4.93 -10.10
N ARG A 154 -0.30 4.43 -11.31
CA ARG A 154 0.47 5.16 -12.33
C ARG A 154 -0.27 6.39 -12.83
N ASP A 155 -1.57 6.26 -13.10
CA ASP A 155 -2.40 7.34 -13.65
C ASP A 155 -2.67 8.45 -12.62
N LEU A 156 -2.71 8.10 -11.33
CA LEU A 156 -2.98 9.04 -10.24
C LEU A 156 -1.72 9.75 -9.71
N LYS A 157 -0.51 9.40 -10.16
CA LYS A 157 0.70 10.13 -9.77
C LYS A 157 0.77 11.48 -10.49
N PRO A 158 0.97 12.60 -9.77
CA PRO A 158 1.37 13.85 -10.40
C PRO A 158 2.67 13.61 -11.17
N SER A 159 2.73 14.07 -12.41
CA SER A 159 3.89 13.99 -13.30
C SER A 159 5.17 14.42 -12.59
N GLY A 160 6.11 13.50 -12.32
CA GLY A 160 7.43 13.90 -11.83
C GLY A 160 8.31 12.87 -11.12
N THR A 161 7.79 11.75 -10.60
CA THR A 161 8.66 10.87 -9.77
C THR A 161 8.49 9.39 -10.09
N LEU A 162 9.56 8.84 -10.67
CA LEU A 162 9.87 7.43 -10.97
C LEU A 162 9.46 6.91 -12.36
N LYS A 163 10.43 6.27 -13.04
CA LYS A 163 10.18 5.44 -14.22
C LYS A 163 9.23 4.30 -13.83
N PRO A 164 8.34 3.87 -14.74
CA PRO A 164 7.52 2.71 -14.48
C PRO A 164 8.44 1.48 -14.31
N PRO A 165 8.16 0.64 -13.31
CA PRO A 165 8.99 -0.53 -13.05
C PRO A 165 8.83 -1.59 -14.15
N ASN A 166 9.91 -2.35 -14.40
CA ASN A 166 10.06 -3.29 -15.52
C ASN A 166 9.54 -4.72 -15.23
N TRP A 167 8.58 -4.91 -14.33
CA TRP A 167 8.06 -6.25 -14.01
C TRP A 167 6.93 -6.66 -14.96
N SER A 168 6.91 -7.95 -15.30
CA SER A 168 5.82 -8.54 -16.07
C SER A 168 4.69 -8.98 -15.14
N VAL A 169 3.50 -8.39 -15.28
CA VAL A 169 2.27 -9.01 -14.76
C VAL A 169 1.99 -10.24 -15.62
N ARG A 170 1.91 -11.44 -15.02
CA ARG A 170 1.23 -12.56 -15.66
C ARG A 170 -0.06 -12.82 -14.90
N ALA A 171 -1.19 -12.44 -15.50
CA ALA A 171 -2.49 -12.87 -15.00
C ALA A 171 -2.65 -14.36 -15.34
N GLY A 172 -2.63 -15.23 -14.33
CA GLY A 172 -2.82 -16.66 -14.52
C GLY A 172 -4.25 -17.01 -14.96
N THR A 173 -4.57 -16.88 -16.24
CA THR A 173 -5.67 -17.67 -16.82
C THR A 173 -5.08 -18.99 -17.31
N ARG A 174 -5.11 -20.02 -16.46
CA ARG A 174 -4.96 -21.40 -16.93
C ARG A 174 -6.15 -21.74 -17.84
N SER A 175 -6.02 -21.48 -19.14
CA SER A 175 -6.80 -22.21 -20.13
C SER A 175 -6.29 -23.64 -20.12
N ARG A 176 -7.05 -24.56 -19.50
CA ARG A 176 -6.83 -25.99 -19.68
C ARG A 176 -7.24 -26.33 -21.12
N SER A 177 -6.28 -26.30 -22.05
CA SER A 177 -6.44 -26.98 -23.33
C SER A 177 -6.38 -28.48 -23.06
N ASN A 178 -7.57 -29.10 -23.04
CA ASN A 178 -7.76 -30.53 -22.99
C ASN A 178 -7.26 -31.12 -24.32
N ASN A 179 -6.04 -31.64 -24.35
CA ASN A 179 -5.57 -32.55 -25.40
C ASN A 179 -5.21 -33.88 -24.75
N LEU A 180 -6.24 -34.69 -24.53
CA LEU A 180 -6.08 -36.14 -24.41
C LEU A 180 -6.05 -36.71 -25.83
N ARG A 181 -4.99 -37.48 -26.09
CA ARG A 181 -4.90 -38.42 -27.21
C ARG A 181 -5.91 -39.54 -27.05
#